data_AF-A0A4U9VKQ0-F1
#
_entry.id   AF-A0A4U9VKQ0-F1
#
_cell.length_a   1.000
_cell.length_b   1.000
_cell.length_c   1.000
_cell.angle_alpha   90.00
_cell.angle_beta   90.00
_cell.angle_gamma   90.00
#
_symmetry.space_group_name_H-M   'P 1'
#
loop_
_entity.id
_entity.type
_entity.pdbx_description
1 polymer ?
#
loop_
_entity_poly.entity_id
_entity_poly.type
_entity_poly.pdbx_seq_one_letter_code
_entity_poly.pdbx_strand_id
1 'polypeptide(L)' 'MLLEELEEIPSIGTRVRISHYDIDILDVQDNMIKQVRVTPIKSLQASVQNH' A
#
# COMPACT_ATOMS: atom_id res chain seq x y z
N MET A 1 -4.10 5.69 9.87
CA MET A 1 -3.08 4.61 9.94
C MET A 1 -3.42 3.56 8.86
N LEU A 2 -2.47 2.89 8.21
CA LEU A 2 -2.75 2.05 7.01
C LEU A 2 -3.68 0.85 7.28
N LEU A 3 -3.72 0.37 8.53
CA LEU A 3 -4.63 -0.69 8.99
C LEU A 3 -6.10 -0.23 9.11
N GLU A 4 -6.36 1.06 9.33
CA GLU A 4 -7.73 1.57 9.53
C GLU A 4 -8.52 1.59 8.23
N GLU A 5 -7.83 1.74 7.09
CA GLU A 5 -8.44 1.78 5.75
C GLU A 5 -8.73 0.38 5.18
N LEU A 6 -8.09 -0.66 5.72
CA LEU A 6 -8.19 -2.02 5.18
C LEU A 6 -9.37 -2.81 5.76
N GLU A 7 -9.87 -2.43 6.95
CA GLU A 7 -10.94 -3.08 7.74
C GLU A 7 -10.76 -4.59 8.04
N GLU A 8 -9.98 -5.32 7.23
CA GLU A 8 -9.60 -6.73 7.34
C GLU A 8 -8.10 -6.90 7.02
N ILE A 9 -7.52 -8.05 7.43
CA ILE A 9 -6.14 -8.38 7.08
C ILE A 9 -6.12 -8.86 5.63
N PRO A 10 -5.49 -8.12 4.71
CA PRO A 10 -5.43 -8.51 3.31
C PRO A 10 -4.52 -9.73 3.11
N SER A 11 -4.93 -10.61 2.19
CA SER A 11 -4.15 -11.80 1.83
C SER A 11 -2.90 -11.45 1.03
N ILE A 12 -1.90 -12.35 1.03
CA ILE A 12 -0.73 -12.25 0.15
C ILE A 12 -1.20 -12.14 -1.31
N GLY A 13 -0.61 -11.22 -2.06
CA GLY A 13 -0.99 -10.93 -3.45
C GLY A 13 -2.14 -9.93 -3.60
N THR A 14 -2.71 -9.44 -2.50
CA THR A 14 -3.69 -8.34 -2.54
C THR A 14 -3.01 -7.06 -3.00
N ARG A 15 -3.60 -6.39 -3.99
CA ARG A 15 -3.25 -5.03 -4.40
C ARG A 15 -4.24 -4.05 -3.80
N VAL A 16 -3.72 -3.10 -3.05
CA VAL A 16 -4.49 -2.05 -2.40
C VAL A 16 -4.10 -0.72 -3.04
N ARG A 17 -5.09 0.09 -3.43
CA ARG A 17 -4.82 1.45 -3.92
C ARG A 17 -5.11 2.45 -2.81
N ILE A 18 -4.08 3.19 -2.39
CA ILE A 18 -4.23 4.26 -1.41
C ILE A 18 -3.77 5.56 -2.06
N SER A 19 -4.72 6.48 -2.25
CA SER A 19 -4.48 7.78 -2.88
C SER A 19 -3.79 7.66 -4.25
N HIS A 20 -2.51 8.02 -4.35
CA HIS A 20 -1.71 7.97 -5.58
C HIS A 20 -0.70 6.81 -5.62
N TYR A 21 -0.87 5.81 -4.75
CA TYR A 21 0.03 4.68 -4.63
C TYR A 21 -0.74 3.36 -4.77
N ASP A 22 -0.22 2.48 -5.63
CA ASP A 22 -0.58 1.07 -5.64
C ASP A 22 0.36 0.33 -4.67
N ILE A 23 -0.22 -0.36 -3.70
CA ILE A 23 0.48 -1.11 -2.65
C ILE A 23 0.20 -2.59 -2.88
N ASP A 24 1.22 -3.33 -3.28
CA ASP A 24 1.17 -4.77 -3.46
C ASP A 24 1.68 -5.47 -2.19
N ILE A 25 0.88 -6.37 -1.64
CA ILE A 25 1.26 -7.13 -0.45
C ILE A 25 2.01 -8.38 -0.87
N LEU A 26 3.31 -8.40 -0.55
CA LEU A 26 4.22 -9.46 -0.97
C LEU A 26 4.30 -10.57 0.07
N ASP A 27 4.16 -10.23 1.36
CA ASP A 27 4.27 -11.22 2.44
C ASP A 27 3.45 -10.82 3.67
N VAL A 28 2.75 -11.82 4.23
CA VAL A 28 1.94 -11.73 5.44
C VAL A 28 2.23 -12.96 6.29
N GLN A 29 2.67 -12.75 7.53
CA GLN A 29 2.96 -13.81 8.49
C GLN A 29 2.43 -13.39 9.86
N ASP A 30 1.92 -14.35 10.63
CA ASP A 30 1.36 -14.11 11.97
C ASP A 30 0.33 -12.96 11.99
N ASN A 31 -0.53 -12.88 10.96
CA ASN A 31 -1.51 -11.80 10.80
C ASN A 31 -0.90 -10.39 10.70
N MET A 32 0.39 -10.30 10.37
CA MET A 32 1.11 -9.04 10.18
C MET A 32 1.72 -8.98 8.77
N ILE A 33 1.52 -7.85 8.10
CA ILE A 33 2.15 -7.57 6.82
C ILE A 33 3.65 -7.35 7.07
N LYS A 34 4.49 -8.20 6.47
CA LYS A 34 5.96 -8.13 6.61
C LYS A 34 6.60 -7.34 5.48
N GLN A 35 6.05 -7.46 4.27
CA GLN A 35 6.63 -6.84 3.08
C GLN A 35 5.54 -6.36 2.12
N VAL A 36 5.73 -5.12 1.64
CA VAL A 36 4.91 -4.51 0.60
C VAL A 36 5.78 -3.91 -0.49
N ARG A 37 5.23 -3.80 -1.70
CA ARG A 37 5.79 -3.01 -2.79
C ARG A 37 4.86 -1.82 -3.04
N VAL A 38 5.43 -0.63 -2.95
CA VAL A 38 4.70 0.62 -3.21
C VAL A 38 5.10 1.15 -4.58
N THR A 39 4.11 1.28 -5.46
CA THR A 39 4.28 1.81 -6.81
C THR A 39 3.50 3.11 -6.93
N PRO A 40 4.16 4.26 -7.15
CA PRO A 40 3.46 5.51 -7.35
C PRO A 40 2.78 5.51 -8.74
N ILE A 41 1.49 5.84 -8.77
CA ILE A 41 0.67 5.90 -9.99
C ILE A 41 1.01 7.17 -10.79
N LYS A 42 1.44 8.24 -10.11
CA LYS A 42 1.98 9.46 -10.72
C LYS A 42 3.47 9.55 -10.44
N SER A 43 4.26 10.08 -11.38
CA SER A 43 5.68 10.34 -11.17
C SER A 43 5.89 11.15 -9.88
N LEU A 44 6.84 10.76 -9.04
CA LEU A 44 7.18 11.40 -7.75
C LEU A 44 7.20 12.94 -7.82
N GLN A 45 7.63 13.52 -8.95
CA GLN A 45 7.66 14.97 -9.18
C GLN A 45 6.29 15.67 -9.06
N ALA A 46 5.18 15.00 -9.39
CA ALA A 46 3.84 15.56 -9.25
C ALA A 46 3.23 15.32 -7.86
N SER A 47 3.77 14.37 -7.09
CA SER A 47 3.25 14.01 -5.76
C SER A 47 3.86 14.86 -4.64
N VAL A 48 5.01 15.53 -4.87
CA VAL A 48 5.72 16.34 -3.86
C VAL A 48 5.43 17.85 -4.00
N GLN A 49 4.78 18.31 -5.09
CA GLN A 49 4.58 19.75 -5.36
C GLN A 49 3.39 20.41 -4.65
N ASN A 50 2.59 19.68 -3.86
CA ASN A 50 1.47 20.26 -3.11
C ASN A 50 1.67 20.12 -1.58
N HIS A 51 2.69 20.76 -1.03
CA HIS A 51 2.85 20.94 0.41
C HIS A 51 3.21 22.39 0.76
#